data_AF-A0A9D2G5F8-F1
#
_entry.id   AF-A0A9D2G5F8-F1
#
_cell.length_a   1.000
_cell.length_b   1.000
_cell.length_c   1.000
_cell.angle_alpha   90.00
_cell.angle_beta   90.00
_cell.angle_gamma   90.00
#
_symmetry.space_group_name_H-M   'P 1'
#
loop_
_entity.id
_entity.type
_entity.pdbx_description
1 polymer ?
#
loop_
_entity_poly.entity_id
_entity_poly.type
_entity_poly.pdbx_seq_one_letter_code
_entity_poly.pdbx_strand_id
1 'polypeptide(L)'
;MNYGESLRYQRVSNGKSLLDVEKDTGISNANLSRWECGKVLPNIDFCVRLADYYGVSLDELVGRDFIGQSTISVRPENQSK
;
A
#
# COMPACT_ATOMS: atom_id res chain seq x y z
N MET A 1 11.63 4.30 -4.65
CA MET A 1 10.30 3.69 -4.45
C MET A 1 9.44 4.07 -5.63
N ASN A 2 8.88 3.09 -6.34
CA ASN A 2 7.90 3.34 -7.39
C ASN A 2 6.50 3.11 -6.82
N TYR A 3 5.89 4.17 -6.27
CA TYR A 3 4.55 4.08 -5.69
C TYR A 3 3.49 3.69 -6.73
N GLY A 4 3.67 4.09 -8.00
CA GLY A 4 2.76 3.74 -9.08
C GLY A 4 2.71 2.24 -9.35
N GLU A 5 3.85 1.57 -9.35
CA GLU A 5 3.93 0.11 -9.47
C GLU A 5 3.26 -0.60 -8.30
N SER A 6 3.41 -0.09 -7.07
CA SER A 6 2.77 -0.66 -5.89
C SER A 6 1.24 -0.50 -5.93
N LEU A 7 0.74 0.68 -6.30
CA LEU A 7 -0.69 0.91 -6.50
C LEU A 7 -1.27 -0.03 -7.58
N ARG A 8 -0.54 -0.19 -8.69
CA ARG A 8 -0.92 -1.13 -9.75
C ARG A 8 -0.92 -2.58 -9.26
N TYR A 9 0.05 -2.95 -8.46
CA TYR A 9 0.14 -4.28 -7.85
C TYR A 9 -1.08 -4.57 -6.98
N GLN A 10 -1.48 -3.64 -6.11
CA GLN A 10 -2.66 -3.81 -5.26
C GLN A 10 -3.93 -3.99 -6.10
N ARG A 11 -4.10 -3.21 -7.17
CA ARG A 11 -5.25 -3.36 -8.08
C ARG A 11 -5.26 -4.73 -8.78
N VAL A 12 -4.14 -5.13 -9.37
CA VAL A 12 -4.05 -6.35 -10.17
C VAL A 12 -4.12 -7.61 -9.32
N SER A 13 -3.51 -7.62 -8.13
CA SER A 13 -3.59 -8.74 -7.18
C SER A 13 -5.01 -8.98 -6.66
N ASN A 14 -5.81 -7.92 -6.56
CA ASN A 14 -7.24 -8.00 -6.24
C ASN A 14 -8.14 -8.30 -7.46
N GLY A 15 -7.57 -8.56 -8.64
CA GLY A 15 -8.32 -8.91 -9.85
C GLY A 15 -9.18 -7.77 -10.41
N LYS A 16 -8.87 -6.51 -10.08
CA LYS A 16 -9.68 -5.34 -10.46
C LYS A 16 -9.15 -4.67 -11.73
N SER A 17 -10.04 -4.25 -12.62
CA SER A 17 -9.71 -3.27 -13.66
C SER A 17 -9.76 -1.85 -13.09
N LEU A 18 -9.16 -0.88 -13.79
CA LEU A 18 -9.29 0.54 -13.40
C LEU A 18 -10.75 1.02 -13.37
N LEU A 19 -11.60 0.45 -14.25
CA LEU A 19 -13.03 0.76 -14.30
C LEU A 19 -13.79 0.19 -13.09
N ASP A 20 -13.38 -0.98 -12.59
CA ASP A 20 -14.00 -1.56 -11.39
C ASP A 20 -13.67 -0.72 -10.16
N VAL A 21 -12.41 -0.29 -10.01
CA VAL A 21 -12.00 0.60 -8.93
C VAL A 21 -12.74 1.94 -9.02
N GLU A 22 -12.93 2.49 -10.23
CA GLU A 22 -13.71 3.72 -10.41
C GLU A 22 -15.18 3.54 -9.98
N LYS A 23 -15.82 2.43 -10.34
CA LYS A 23 -17.20 2.15 -9.93
C LYS A 23 -17.33 1.97 -8.42
N ASP A 24 -16.38 1.28 -7.80
CA ASP A 24 -16.45 0.93 -6.39
C ASP A 24 -16.00 2.10 -5.48
N THR A 25 -15.06 2.92 -5.94
CA THR A 25 -14.45 4.00 -5.15
C THR A 25 -14.78 5.40 -5.66
N GLY A 26 -15.46 5.58 -6.80
CA GLY A 26 -15.68 6.90 -7.39
C GLY A 26 -14.40 7.67 -7.78
N ILE A 27 -13.22 7.06 -7.69
CA ILE A 27 -11.96 7.65 -8.15
C ILE A 27 -11.87 7.44 -9.65
N SER A 28 -11.68 8.51 -10.42
CA SER A 28 -11.68 8.38 -11.89
C SER A 28 -10.57 7.47 -12.40
N ASN A 29 -10.89 6.67 -13.41
CA ASN A 29 -9.93 5.80 -14.10
C ASN A 29 -8.70 6.59 -14.62
N ALA A 30 -8.92 7.83 -15.08
CA ALA A 30 -7.85 8.73 -15.51
C ALA A 30 -6.86 9.08 -14.38
N ASN A 31 -7.35 9.31 -13.16
CA ASN A 31 -6.49 9.57 -12.00
C ASN A 31 -5.72 8.31 -11.60
N LEU A 32 -6.41 7.17 -11.48
CA LEU A 32 -5.79 5.89 -11.17
C LEU A 32 -4.67 5.55 -12.17
N SER A 33 -4.91 5.73 -13.47
CA SER A 33 -3.91 5.52 -14.52
C SER A 33 -2.70 6.45 -14.37
N ARG A 34 -2.91 7.73 -14.07
CA ARG A 34 -1.82 8.69 -13.86
C ARG A 34 -0.97 8.31 -12.65
N TRP A 35 -1.60 7.84 -11.57
CA TRP A 35 -0.90 7.40 -10.36
C TRP A 35 -0.11 6.11 -10.59
N GLU A 36 -0.72 5.10 -11.23
CA GLU A 36 -0.05 3.83 -11.56
C GLU A 36 1.12 4.00 -12.52
N CYS A 37 1.07 5.01 -13.40
CA CYS A 37 2.19 5.36 -14.28
C CYS A 37 3.19 6.35 -13.66
N GLY A 38 3.01 6.74 -12.40
CA GLY A 38 3.92 7.68 -11.71
C GLY A 38 3.91 9.12 -12.27
N LYS A 39 2.89 9.49 -13.07
CA LYS A 39 2.78 10.84 -13.66
C LYS A 39 2.42 11.90 -12.62
N VAL A 40 1.60 11.52 -11.64
CA VAL A 40 1.12 12.36 -10.54
C VAL A 40 1.03 11.47 -9.30
N LEU A 41 1.21 12.04 -8.11
CA LEU A 41 0.98 11.32 -6.86
C LEU A 41 -0.45 11.57 -6.34
N PRO A 42 -1.14 10.54 -5.81
CA PRO A 42 -2.37 10.75 -5.07
C PRO A 42 -2.10 11.57 -3.80
N ASN A 43 -3.11 12.32 -3.34
CA ASN A 43 -3.07 12.90 -2.00
C ASN A 43 -3.40 11.83 -0.94
N ILE A 44 -3.27 12.20 0.33
CA ILE A 44 -3.47 11.25 1.43
C ILE A 44 -4.89 10.69 1.48
N ASP A 45 -5.92 11.49 1.19
CA ASP A 45 -7.32 11.03 1.20
C ASP A 45 -7.56 9.91 0.18
N PHE A 46 -6.98 10.03 -1.02
CA PHE A 46 -7.06 8.97 -2.03
C PHE A 46 -6.27 7.73 -1.61
N CYS A 47 -5.11 7.89 -0.97
CA CYS A 47 -4.36 6.76 -0.43
C CYS A 47 -5.18 6.01 0.63
N VAL A 48 -5.77 6.72 1.60
CA VAL A 48 -6.62 6.10 2.64
C VAL A 48 -7.78 5.36 2.00
N ARG A 49 -8.48 5.98 1.05
CA ARG A 49 -9.60 5.36 0.36
C ARG A 49 -9.23 4.08 -0.39
N LEU A 50 -8.07 4.06 -1.05
CA LEU A 50 -7.58 2.88 -1.76
C LEU A 50 -7.13 1.79 -0.77
N ALA A 51 -6.47 2.16 0.32
CA ALA A 51 -6.08 1.24 1.39
C ALA A 51 -7.31 0.54 2.00
N ASP A 52 -8.34 1.32 2.36
CA ASP A 52 -9.60 0.79 2.88
C ASP A 52 -10.31 -0.12 1.87
N TYR A 53 -10.31 0.28 0.59
CA TYR A 53 -10.94 -0.49 -0.48
C TYR A 53 -10.25 -1.85 -0.72
N TYR A 54 -8.92 -1.89 -0.66
CA TYR A 54 -8.16 -3.14 -0.83
C TYR A 54 -7.96 -3.91 0.49
N GLY A 55 -8.34 -3.36 1.63
CA GLY A 55 -8.20 -3.99 2.94
C GLY A 55 -6.74 -4.11 3.42
N VAL A 56 -5.89 -3.14 3.07
CA VAL A 56 -4.46 -3.12 3.40
C VAL A 56 -4.09 -1.85 4.18
N SER A 57 -2.95 -1.84 4.86
CA SER A 57 -2.40 -0.61 5.45
C SER A 57 -1.87 0.37 4.39
N LEU A 58 -1.62 1.62 4.77
CA LEU A 58 -0.97 2.60 3.88
C LEU A 58 0.44 2.17 3.48
N ASP A 59 1.19 1.56 4.40
CA ASP A 59 2.53 1.04 4.14
C ASP A 59 2.48 -0.06 3.07
N GLU A 60 1.56 -1.01 3.20
CA GLU A 60 1.33 -2.06 2.20
C GLU A 60 0.84 -1.50 0.85
N LEU A 61 -0.04 -0.48 0.87
CA LEU A 61 -0.56 0.17 -0.33
C LEU A 61 0.57 0.77 -1.18
N VAL A 62 1.56 1.37 -0.52
CA VAL A 62 2.68 2.06 -1.19
C VAL A 62 3.94 1.19 -1.31
N GLY A 63 3.87 -0.07 -0.86
CA GLY A 63 4.98 -1.02 -0.96
C GLY A 63 6.15 -0.64 -0.07
N ARG A 64 5.87 -0.08 1.10
CA ARG A 64 6.85 0.26 2.13
C ARG A 64 6.90 -0.84 3.17
N ASP A 65 8.06 -1.46 3.33
CA ASP A 65 8.32 -2.36 4.44
C ASP A 65 8.53 -1.57 5.75
N PHE A 66 7.92 -2.03 6.83
CA PHE A 66 8.14 -1.47 8.16
C PHE A 66 9.50 -1.91 8.69
N ILE A 67 10.50 -1.05 8.59
CA ILE A 67 11.82 -1.20 9.22
C ILE A 67 11.69 -0.91 10.73
N GLY A 68 11.07 -1.83 11.46
CA GLY A 68 10.74 -1.63 12.87
C GLY A 68 10.46 -2.91 13.64
N GLN A 69 11.40 -3.84 13.60
CA GLN A 69 11.78 -4.73 14.72
C GLN A 69 12.97 -5.56 14.26
N SER A 70 14.16 -4.98 14.34
CA SER A 70 15.34 -5.83 14.59
C SER A 70 15.05 -6.52 15.91
N THR A 71 14.73 -7.81 15.88
CA THR A 71 14.60 -8.64 17.06
C THR A 71 15.88 -8.48 17.87
N ILE A 72 15.81 -7.68 18.93
CA ILE A 72 16.76 -7.76 20.03
C ILE A 72 16.55 -9.16 20.57
N SER A 73 17.44 -10.09 20.20
CA SER A 73 17.59 -11.36 20.89
C SER A 73 18.08 -11.00 22.30
N VAL A 74 17.14 -10.78 23.21
CA VAL A 74 17.46 -10.68 24.63
C VAL A 74 17.89 -12.09 25.04
N ARG A 75 19.20 -12.29 25.23
CA ARG A 75 19.69 -13.51 25.87
C ARG A 75 19.13 -13.54 27.29
N PRO A 76 18.53 -14.65 27.75
CA PRO A 76 18.11 -14.75 29.13
C PRO A 76 19.34 -14.62 30.02
N GLU A 77 19.29 -13.66 30.94
CA GLU A 77 20.32 -13.47 31.96
C GLU A 77 20.37 -14.73 32.82
N ASN A 78 21.53 -15.39 32.86
CA ASN A 78 21.75 -16.57 33.67
C ASN A 78 21.47 -16.26 35.14
N GLN A 79 20.34 -16.75 35.65
CA GLN A 79 20.21 -17.05 37.07
C GLN A 79 21.13 -18.23 37.37
N SER A 80 22.24 -17.99 38.04
CA SER A 80 22.96 -19.03 38.78
C SER A 80 23.82 -18.43 39.87
N LYS A 81 23.25 -18.52 41.08
CA LYS A 81 23.85 -18.77 42.40
C LYS A 81 25.01 -17.91 42.89
#